data_AF-A0A2S9XCL2-F1
#
_entry.id   AF-A0A2S9XCL2-F1
#
_cell.length_a   1.000
_cell.length_b   1.000
_cell.length_c   1.000
_cell.angle_alpha   90.00
_cell.angle_beta   90.00
_cell.angle_gamma   90.00
#
_symmetry.space_group_name_H-M   'P 1'
#
loop_
_entity.id
_entity.type
_entity.pdbx_description
1 polymer ?
#
loop_
_entity_poly.entity_id
_entity_poly.type
_entity_poly.pdbx_seq_one_letter_code
_entity_poly.pdbx_strand_id
1 'polypeptide(L)'
;MHRVASRQNVHRGREAKTPLYRAYCTFWRQSPRRKGQARRREALHHGLLDLRLPRHVVLVASLLACAPIDVSNTVTVRPREGPARTFGGEQLVARDFVADYVQIGGRLLVELRAQPSCVSTRHVPVLRVDEVHRSARGFVIWDFALGTFTGAFAGLAFAQPQLFSHRLVDGRGREVHDYTGAYVVGGVFSAICVGLLSAGIVDALRSRDTTRYADAFEVELGPERPCTDSEATALAERALRLIVADGVIELDAITDAGGRARFELPPWTEAIPSSGRVPAIIEVARPTGGDVEPRVLVLSLRVPFVGMSDAHTGRADTRAAAEAREALAPLEPREPNTEAVEGPAPEPR
;
A
#
# COMPACT_ATOMS: atom_id res chain seq x y z
N MET A 1 -41.84 -15.65 -0.24
CA MET A 1 -41.43 -16.96 0.34
C MET A 1 -39.96 -17.14 -0.03
N HIS A 2 -38.92 -17.23 0.82
CA HIS A 2 -38.71 -17.45 2.25
C HIS A 2 -37.56 -16.54 2.80
N ARG A 3 -37.90 -15.67 3.78
CA ARG A 3 -37.27 -15.37 5.11
C ARG A 3 -35.73 -15.45 5.33
N VAL A 4 -35.08 -14.33 5.73
CA VAL A 4 -34.62 -13.92 7.12
C VAL A 4 -33.13 -14.30 7.37
N ALA A 5 -32.19 -13.50 7.92
CA ALA A 5 -32.17 -12.40 8.92
C ALA A 5 -31.03 -11.39 8.57
N SER A 6 -31.06 -10.08 8.81
CA SER A 6 -31.33 -9.24 10.00
C SER A 6 -30.48 -9.56 11.24
N ARG A 7 -29.46 -8.72 11.49
CA ARG A 7 -29.00 -8.30 12.83
C ARG A 7 -28.20 -6.99 12.74
N GLN A 8 -28.84 -5.89 13.13
CA GLN A 8 -28.17 -4.70 13.67
C GLN A 8 -27.70 -5.01 15.10
N ASN A 9 -26.52 -4.51 15.45
CA ASN A 9 -26.19 -4.15 16.83
C ASN A 9 -25.30 -2.90 16.80
N VAL A 10 -25.82 -1.83 17.37
CA VAL A 10 -25.13 -0.59 17.71
C VAL A 10 -24.40 -0.81 19.04
N HIS A 11 -23.09 -0.55 19.09
CA HIS A 11 -22.42 0.04 20.26
C HIS A 11 -20.99 0.54 19.93
N ARG A 12 -20.80 1.85 20.17
CA ARG A 12 -19.60 2.59 20.63
C ARG A 12 -18.21 2.19 20.12
N GLY A 13 -17.71 3.04 19.21
CA GLY A 13 -16.41 3.71 19.22
C GLY A 13 -15.20 2.98 19.83
N ARG A 14 -14.33 2.47 18.95
CA ARG A 14 -12.87 2.59 19.01
C ARG A 14 -12.28 2.16 17.66
N GLU A 15 -11.33 2.95 17.20
CA GLU A 15 -10.63 2.95 15.91
C GLU A 15 -10.40 1.57 15.27
N ALA A 16 -10.71 1.51 13.97
CA ALA A 16 -10.61 0.32 13.13
C ALA A 16 -9.13 -0.07 12.89
N LYS A 17 -8.67 -1.09 13.60
CA LYS A 17 -7.47 -1.85 13.21
C LYS A 17 -7.84 -2.83 12.09
N THR A 18 -7.12 -2.76 10.99
CA THR A 18 -7.36 -3.53 9.75
C THR A 18 -7.32 -5.06 9.99
N PRO A 19 -7.99 -5.87 9.14
CA PRO A 19 -7.94 -7.34 9.21
C PRO A 19 -6.50 -7.90 9.19
N LEU A 20 -5.60 -7.21 8.48
CA LEU A 20 -4.16 -7.51 8.41
C LEU A 20 -3.45 -7.33 9.76
N TYR A 21 -3.79 -6.29 10.52
CA TYR A 21 -3.26 -6.11 11.87
C TYR A 21 -3.75 -7.19 12.84
N ARG A 22 -5.00 -7.66 12.66
CA ARG A 22 -5.54 -8.79 13.43
C ARG A 22 -4.80 -10.10 13.10
N ALA A 23 -4.51 -10.36 11.82
CA ALA A 23 -3.71 -11.52 11.40
C ALA A 23 -2.27 -11.46 11.96
N TYR A 24 -1.64 -10.29 11.92
CA TYR A 24 -0.31 -10.04 12.49
C TYR A 24 -0.26 -10.29 14.01
N CYS A 25 -1.26 -9.81 14.77
CA CYS A 25 -1.34 -10.04 16.22
C CYS A 25 -1.68 -11.49 16.59
N THR A 26 -2.40 -12.22 15.73
CA THR A 26 -2.75 -13.62 15.97
C THR A 26 -1.55 -14.53 15.72
N PHE A 27 -0.74 -14.23 14.69
CA PHE A 27 0.53 -14.90 14.40
C PHE A 27 1.54 -14.76 15.55
N TRP A 28 1.66 -13.55 16.13
CA TRP A 28 2.56 -13.33 17.28
C TRP A 28 2.03 -13.89 18.61
N ARG A 29 0.71 -13.99 18.80
CA ARG A 29 0.11 -14.62 20.01
C ARG A 29 0.10 -16.15 19.97
N GLN A 30 0.25 -16.76 18.80
CA GLN A 30 0.32 -18.22 18.66
C GLN A 30 1.73 -18.80 18.78
N SER A 31 2.77 -17.98 18.97
CA SER A 31 4.09 -18.50 19.35
C SER A 31 4.05 -18.92 20.82
N PRO A 32 3.95 -20.23 21.14
CA PRO A 32 3.86 -20.68 22.51
C PRO A 32 5.25 -20.50 23.09
N ARG A 33 5.37 -19.60 24.07
CA ARG A 33 6.43 -19.64 25.08
C ARG A 33 6.63 -21.11 25.47
N ARG A 34 7.76 -21.69 25.08
CA ARG A 34 8.27 -22.97 25.59
C ARG A 34 8.49 -22.85 27.11
N LYS A 35 7.43 -23.07 27.88
CA LYS A 35 7.48 -23.54 29.27
C LYS A 35 6.72 -24.86 29.29
N GLY A 36 7.40 -25.94 28.90
CA GLY A 36 6.73 -27.24 28.77
C GLY A 36 7.62 -28.33 28.18
N GLN A 37 8.90 -28.36 28.50
CA GLN A 37 9.74 -29.56 28.35
C GLN A 37 10.63 -29.70 29.59
N ALA A 38 9.97 -29.98 30.71
CA ALA A 38 10.60 -30.48 31.92
C ALA A 38 9.72 -31.63 32.44
N ARG A 39 9.73 -32.75 31.72
CA ARG A 39 9.46 -34.12 32.21
C ARG A 39 9.46 -35.06 30.99
N ARG A 40 10.09 -36.23 31.15
CA ARG A 40 10.38 -37.27 30.14
C ARG A 40 11.60 -37.02 29.24
N ARG A 41 12.79 -37.14 29.85
CA ARG A 41 13.87 -38.01 29.35
C ARG A 41 14.68 -38.49 30.56
N GLU A 42 14.13 -39.48 31.26
CA GLU A 42 14.95 -40.41 32.04
C GLU A 42 15.28 -41.59 31.13
N ALA A 43 16.47 -42.15 31.32
CA ALA A 43 17.08 -43.25 30.58
C ALA A 43 17.69 -42.90 29.21
N LEU A 44 18.80 -42.15 29.25
CA LEU A 44 19.98 -42.50 28.45
C LEU A 44 21.21 -42.13 29.28
N HIS A 45 21.98 -43.15 29.62
CA HIS A 45 23.16 -43.06 30.48
C HIS A 45 24.17 -42.05 29.93
N HIS A 46 24.44 -41.01 30.73
CA HIS A 46 25.64 -40.20 30.65
C HIS A 46 26.79 -40.99 31.28
N GLY A 47 27.51 -41.74 30.45
CA GLY A 47 28.86 -42.21 30.74
C GLY A 47 29.79 -41.62 29.70
N LEU A 48 30.79 -40.85 30.15
CA LEU A 48 31.77 -40.04 29.42
C LEU A 48 31.33 -38.60 29.06
N LEU A 49 32.15 -37.66 29.54
CA LEU A 49 32.14 -36.20 29.36
C LEU A 49 31.28 -35.39 30.34
N ASP A 50 31.56 -35.54 31.65
CA ASP A 50 31.26 -34.51 32.66
C ASP A 50 32.25 -33.33 32.50
N LEU A 51 32.18 -32.65 31.35
CA LEU A 51 32.77 -31.33 31.19
C LEU A 51 31.81 -30.36 31.91
N ARG A 52 32.13 -30.04 33.17
CA ARG A 52 31.57 -28.87 33.89
C ARG A 52 31.98 -27.58 33.18
N LEU A 53 31.49 -27.38 31.96
CA LEU A 53 31.52 -26.10 31.30
C LEU A 53 30.64 -25.16 32.14
N PRO A 54 31.19 -24.04 32.64
CA PRO A 54 30.44 -23.13 33.47
C PRO A 54 29.20 -22.66 32.70
N ARG A 55 28.01 -22.76 33.32
CA ARG A 55 26.70 -22.36 32.75
C ARG A 55 26.70 -20.95 32.10
N HIS A 56 27.66 -20.11 32.48
CA HIS A 56 27.90 -18.78 31.92
C HIS A 56 28.33 -18.79 30.45
N VAL A 57 29.06 -19.81 29.98
CA VAL A 57 29.55 -19.88 28.58
C VAL A 57 28.41 -20.11 27.59
N VAL A 58 27.42 -20.92 27.96
CA VAL A 58 26.23 -21.17 27.12
C VAL A 58 25.34 -19.93 27.01
N LEU A 59 25.26 -19.13 28.08
CA LEU A 59 24.42 -17.92 28.13
C LEU A 59 24.95 -16.80 27.22
N VAL A 60 26.26 -16.59 27.18
CA VAL A 60 26.90 -15.55 26.34
C VAL A 60 26.73 -15.87 24.85
N ALA A 61 26.85 -17.14 24.45
CA ALA A 61 26.65 -17.55 23.06
C ALA A 61 25.22 -17.30 22.56
N SER A 62 24.20 -17.42 23.44
CA SER A 62 22.81 -17.18 23.07
C SER A 62 22.41 -15.70 22.92
N LEU A 63 23.18 -14.76 23.48
CA LEU A 63 22.88 -13.32 23.40
C LEU A 63 23.40 -12.65 22.12
N LEU A 64 24.34 -13.29 21.40
CA LEU A 64 24.94 -12.75 20.18
C LEU A 64 24.17 -13.11 18.89
N ALA A 65 23.16 -13.98 18.97
CA ALA A 65 22.58 -14.65 17.79
C ALA A 65 21.38 -13.94 17.12
N CYS A 66 21.15 -12.65 17.35
CA CYS A 66 20.01 -11.92 16.76
C CYS A 66 20.44 -10.57 16.19
N ALA A 67 21.26 -10.59 15.15
CA ALA A 67 21.51 -9.38 14.37
C ALA A 67 20.33 -9.08 13.45
N PRO A 68 19.94 -7.80 13.33
CA PRO A 68 18.97 -7.40 12.32
C PRO A 68 19.59 -7.56 10.93
N ILE A 69 18.90 -8.29 10.05
CA ILE A 69 19.17 -8.29 8.61
C ILE A 69 18.20 -7.28 8.01
N ASP A 70 18.74 -6.24 7.37
CA ASP A 70 17.90 -5.30 6.64
C ASP A 70 17.46 -5.96 5.34
N VAL A 71 16.15 -6.05 5.15
CA VAL A 71 15.54 -6.62 3.95
C VAL A 71 14.80 -5.51 3.23
N SER A 72 15.27 -5.14 2.05
CA SER A 72 14.54 -4.29 1.12
C SER A 72 14.01 -5.12 -0.04
N ASN A 73 12.85 -4.73 -0.56
CA ASN A 73 12.22 -5.37 -1.70
C ASN A 73 11.97 -4.32 -2.77
N THR A 74 12.49 -4.56 -3.96
CA THR A 74 12.18 -3.81 -5.17
C THR A 74 11.32 -4.66 -6.09
N VAL A 75 10.09 -4.20 -6.33
CA VAL A 75 9.18 -4.85 -7.26
C VAL A 75 9.21 -4.11 -8.59
N THR A 76 9.61 -4.80 -9.65
CA THR A 76 9.52 -4.30 -11.02
C THR A 76 8.53 -5.14 -11.81
N VAL A 77 7.80 -4.49 -12.71
CA VAL A 77 6.85 -5.14 -13.62
C VAL A 77 7.46 -5.07 -15.01
N ARG A 78 7.60 -6.22 -15.67
CA ARG A 78 8.14 -6.31 -17.03
C ARG A 78 7.07 -6.87 -17.97
N PRO A 79 6.91 -6.31 -19.18
CA PRO A 79 6.04 -6.92 -20.19
C PRO A 79 6.45 -8.37 -20.45
N ARG A 80 5.47 -9.25 -20.62
CA ARG A 80 5.69 -10.66 -20.98
C ARG A 80 4.94 -10.98 -22.25
N GLU A 81 5.55 -11.74 -23.16
CA GLU A 81 4.84 -12.24 -24.34
C GLU A 81 3.69 -13.16 -23.92
N GLY A 82 2.52 -12.93 -24.50
CA GLY A 82 1.35 -13.77 -24.29
C GLY A 82 0.07 -13.08 -24.75
N PRO A 83 -1.00 -13.86 -24.99
CA PRO A 83 -2.29 -13.28 -25.33
C PRO A 83 -2.83 -12.53 -24.12
N ALA A 84 -3.26 -11.29 -24.33
CA ALA A 84 -4.06 -10.59 -23.35
C ALA A 84 -5.35 -11.35 -23.08
N ARG A 85 -5.80 -11.33 -21.83
CA ARG A 85 -7.00 -12.01 -21.39
C ARG A 85 -8.01 -10.99 -20.88
N THR A 86 -9.28 -11.30 -20.99
CA THR A 86 -10.34 -10.51 -20.34
C THR A 86 -10.87 -11.37 -19.21
N PHE A 87 -10.61 -10.96 -17.97
CA PHE A 87 -11.19 -11.58 -16.79
C PHE A 87 -12.30 -10.66 -16.27
N GLY A 88 -13.52 -11.19 -16.19
CA GLY A 88 -14.69 -10.39 -15.82
C GLY A 88 -15.33 -9.66 -17.00
N GLY A 89 -16.44 -8.97 -16.71
CA GLY A 89 -17.12 -8.10 -17.67
C GLY A 89 -16.68 -6.64 -17.52
N GLU A 90 -17.56 -5.74 -17.93
CA GLU A 90 -17.41 -4.31 -17.69
C GLU A 90 -17.32 -4.01 -16.19
N GLN A 91 -16.40 -3.11 -15.83
CA GLN A 91 -16.22 -2.66 -14.45
C GLN A 91 -16.76 -1.24 -14.30
N LEU A 92 -17.63 -1.02 -13.33
CA LEU A 92 -18.11 0.31 -12.95
C LEU A 92 -16.95 1.15 -12.40
N VAL A 93 -16.64 2.26 -13.07
CA VAL A 93 -15.59 3.21 -12.66
C VAL A 93 -16.20 4.49 -12.09
N ALA A 94 -17.33 4.90 -12.68
CA ALA A 94 -17.95 6.18 -12.39
C ALA A 94 -19.48 6.10 -12.43
N ARG A 95 -20.15 7.06 -11.81
CA ARG A 95 -21.60 7.28 -11.93
C ARG A 95 -21.82 8.71 -12.37
N ASP A 96 -22.10 8.88 -13.64
CA ASP A 96 -22.42 10.17 -14.24
C ASP A 96 -23.85 10.56 -13.95
N PHE A 97 -24.13 11.85 -14.13
CA PHE A 97 -25.48 12.38 -13.99
C PHE A 97 -25.94 12.96 -15.31
N VAL A 98 -27.20 12.69 -15.60
CA VAL A 98 -27.93 13.32 -16.68
C VAL A 98 -29.12 14.03 -16.05
N ALA A 99 -29.33 15.28 -16.45
CA ALA A 99 -30.49 16.06 -16.07
C ALA A 99 -31.26 16.47 -17.32
N ASP A 100 -32.46 15.94 -17.49
CA ASP A 100 -33.44 16.47 -18.44
C ASP A 100 -34.23 17.58 -17.72
N TYR A 101 -34.41 18.74 -18.34
CA TYR A 101 -35.08 19.86 -17.68
C TYR A 101 -36.10 20.55 -18.58
N VAL A 102 -37.11 21.12 -17.92
CA VAL A 102 -38.19 21.91 -18.54
C VAL A 102 -38.36 23.21 -17.76
N GLN A 103 -38.27 24.33 -18.47
CA GLN A 103 -38.46 25.66 -17.94
C GLN A 103 -39.71 26.29 -18.56
N ILE A 104 -40.63 26.78 -17.72
CA ILE A 104 -41.83 27.52 -18.14
C ILE A 104 -41.91 28.78 -17.29
N GLY A 105 -41.61 29.92 -17.89
CA GLY A 105 -41.45 31.17 -17.15
C GLY A 105 -40.40 31.04 -16.03
N GLY A 106 -40.81 31.42 -14.81
CA GLY A 106 -39.99 31.30 -13.61
C GLY A 106 -40.00 29.91 -12.96
N ARG A 107 -40.62 28.90 -13.56
CA ARG A 107 -40.64 27.54 -13.00
C ARG A 107 -39.67 26.66 -13.76
N LEU A 108 -38.79 25.98 -13.04
CA LEU A 108 -37.85 25.01 -13.60
C LEU A 108 -38.08 23.64 -12.95
N LEU A 109 -38.35 22.63 -13.77
CA LEU A 109 -38.41 21.24 -13.38
C LEU A 109 -37.16 20.53 -13.91
N VAL A 110 -36.43 19.86 -13.03
CA VAL A 110 -35.23 19.07 -13.38
C VAL A 110 -35.49 17.62 -13.01
N GLU A 111 -35.30 16.70 -13.95
CA GLU A 111 -35.31 15.25 -13.70
C GLU A 111 -33.88 14.71 -13.75
N LEU A 112 -33.36 14.30 -12.60
CA LEU A 112 -32.01 13.81 -12.43
C LEU A 112 -31.96 12.28 -12.48
N ARG A 113 -31.09 11.75 -13.34
CA ARG A 113 -30.84 10.32 -13.49
C ARG A 113 -29.35 10.01 -13.36
N ALA A 114 -29.03 8.93 -12.65
CA ALA A 114 -27.70 8.36 -12.62
C ALA A 114 -27.49 7.50 -13.86
N GLN A 115 -26.40 7.74 -14.58
CA GLN A 115 -25.95 6.91 -15.68
C GLN A 115 -24.60 6.28 -15.30
N PRO A 116 -24.53 4.95 -15.10
CA PRO A 116 -23.28 4.32 -14.72
C PRO A 116 -22.32 4.29 -15.92
N SER A 117 -21.06 4.60 -15.64
CA SER A 117 -19.96 4.59 -16.61
C SER A 117 -19.00 3.46 -16.27
N CYS A 118 -18.79 2.60 -17.25
CA CYS A 118 -17.97 1.41 -17.16
C CYS A 118 -16.75 1.50 -18.06
N VAL A 119 -15.72 0.74 -17.70
CA VAL A 119 -14.58 0.47 -18.58
C VAL A 119 -14.52 -1.01 -18.89
N SER A 120 -14.06 -1.33 -20.09
CA SER A 120 -13.61 -2.69 -20.39
C SER A 120 -12.26 -2.91 -19.73
N THR A 121 -12.06 -4.07 -19.11
CA THR A 121 -10.78 -4.43 -18.48
C THR A 121 -10.05 -5.42 -19.36
N ARG A 122 -8.79 -5.13 -19.67
CA ARG A 122 -7.90 -6.03 -20.40
C ARG A 122 -6.73 -6.38 -19.50
N HIS A 123 -6.46 -7.67 -19.37
CA HIS A 123 -5.39 -8.18 -18.53
C HIS A 123 -4.21 -8.56 -19.41
N VAL A 124 -3.19 -7.70 -19.40
CA VAL A 124 -1.98 -7.91 -20.19
C VAL A 124 -0.99 -8.72 -19.36
N PRO A 125 -0.45 -9.84 -19.89
CA PRO A 125 0.49 -10.65 -19.15
C PRO A 125 1.76 -9.86 -18.85
N VAL A 126 2.14 -9.85 -17.59
CA VAL A 126 3.38 -9.22 -17.12
C VAL A 126 4.14 -10.19 -16.23
N LEU A 127 5.46 -10.04 -16.22
CA LEU A 127 6.33 -10.72 -15.29
C LEU A 127 6.60 -9.79 -14.12
N ARG A 128 6.10 -10.15 -12.94
CA ARG A 128 6.46 -9.47 -11.71
C ARG A 128 7.80 -10.00 -11.24
N VAL A 129 8.81 -9.13 -11.22
CA VAL A 129 10.14 -9.42 -10.72
C VAL A 129 10.27 -8.79 -9.34
N ASP A 130 10.36 -9.63 -8.32
CA ASP A 130 10.54 -9.24 -6.93
C ASP A 130 12.01 -9.50 -6.56
N GLU A 131 12.77 -8.42 -6.43
CA GLU A 131 14.17 -8.43 -6.04
C GLU A 131 14.25 -8.16 -4.54
N VAL A 132 14.53 -9.23 -3.77
CA VAL A 132 14.73 -9.11 -2.33
C VAL A 132 16.22 -8.91 -2.07
N HIS A 133 16.59 -7.68 -1.74
CA HIS A 133 17.93 -7.32 -1.34
C HIS A 133 18.08 -7.49 0.18
N ARG A 134 19.08 -8.28 0.59
CA ARG A 134 19.35 -8.56 2.00
C ARG A 134 20.71 -7.99 2.35
N SER A 135 20.71 -6.89 3.09
CA SER A 135 21.92 -6.25 3.58
C SER A 135 22.18 -6.68 5.02
N ALA A 136 23.27 -7.41 5.24
CA ALA A 136 23.80 -7.70 6.57
C ALA A 136 24.91 -6.71 6.96
N ARG A 137 24.79 -5.43 6.52
CA ARG A 137 25.83 -4.40 6.66
C ARG A 137 26.32 -4.31 8.10
N GLY A 138 27.61 -4.61 8.27
CA GLY A 138 28.34 -4.52 9.54
C GLY A 138 28.39 -5.81 10.37
N PHE A 139 27.35 -6.65 10.36
CA PHE A 139 27.29 -7.80 11.27
C PHE A 139 28.16 -8.97 10.81
N VAL A 140 28.11 -9.32 9.53
CA VAL A 140 28.95 -10.40 8.97
C VAL A 140 30.43 -10.08 9.16
N ILE A 141 30.82 -8.81 9.00
CA ILE A 141 32.19 -8.34 9.26
C ILE A 141 32.56 -8.54 10.73
N TRP A 142 31.63 -8.27 11.65
CA TRP A 142 31.84 -8.46 13.08
C TRP A 142 32.05 -9.92 13.47
N ASP A 143 31.25 -10.85 12.94
CA ASP A 143 31.40 -12.29 13.21
C ASP A 143 32.73 -12.84 12.70
N PHE A 144 33.14 -12.45 11.48
CA PHE A 144 34.44 -12.84 10.95
C PHE A 144 35.60 -12.19 11.72
N ALA A 145 35.48 -10.93 12.12
CA ALA A 145 36.51 -10.25 12.90
C ALA A 145 36.67 -10.87 14.30
N LEU A 146 35.57 -11.12 15.01
CA LEU A 146 35.58 -11.75 16.33
C LEU A 146 36.01 -13.21 16.26
N GLY A 147 35.56 -13.95 15.24
CA GLY A 147 36.03 -15.32 14.95
C GLY A 147 37.54 -15.35 14.71
N THR A 148 38.06 -14.45 13.88
CA THR A 148 39.51 -14.36 13.61
C THR A 148 40.30 -14.00 14.87
N PHE A 149 39.81 -13.03 15.66
CA PHE A 149 40.46 -12.63 16.91
C PHE A 149 40.50 -13.76 17.94
N THR A 150 39.38 -14.46 18.15
CA THR A 150 39.31 -15.61 19.06
C THR A 150 40.16 -16.78 18.56
N GLY A 151 40.22 -17.01 17.26
CA GLY A 151 41.12 -17.98 16.63
C GLY A 151 42.60 -17.63 16.83
N ALA A 152 42.98 -16.36 16.68
CA ALA A 152 44.34 -15.89 16.93
C ALA A 152 44.74 -16.07 18.40
N PHE A 153 43.84 -15.77 19.34
CA PHE A 153 44.08 -16.00 20.77
C PHE A 153 44.23 -17.48 21.10
N ALA A 154 43.41 -18.34 20.50
CA ALA A 154 43.55 -19.80 20.62
C ALA A 154 44.91 -20.27 20.08
N GLY A 155 45.31 -19.79 18.90
CA GLY A 155 46.61 -20.08 18.29
C GLY A 155 47.77 -19.64 19.17
N LEU A 156 47.68 -18.45 19.77
CA LEU A 156 48.68 -17.94 20.71
C LEU A 156 48.78 -18.81 21.98
N ALA A 157 47.63 -19.23 22.53
CA ALA A 157 47.60 -20.13 23.70
C ALA A 157 48.25 -21.49 23.42
N PHE A 158 48.07 -22.03 22.21
CA PHE A 158 48.73 -23.29 21.80
C PHE A 158 50.20 -23.12 21.42
N ALA A 159 50.58 -22.00 20.79
CA ALA A 159 51.95 -21.74 20.36
C ALA A 159 52.87 -21.31 21.53
N GLN A 160 52.33 -20.58 22.51
CA GLN A 160 53.06 -20.08 23.67
C GLN A 160 52.34 -20.44 24.98
N PRO A 161 52.25 -21.73 25.32
CA PRO A 161 51.47 -22.19 26.47
C PRO A 161 52.03 -21.68 27.81
N GLN A 162 53.30 -21.27 27.84
CA GLN A 162 53.96 -20.67 28.99
C GLN A 162 53.25 -19.41 29.50
N LEU A 163 52.72 -18.57 28.58
CA LEU A 163 52.02 -17.32 28.90
C LEU A 163 50.68 -17.53 29.64
N PHE A 164 50.12 -18.73 29.53
CA PHE A 164 48.81 -19.09 30.08
C PHE A 164 48.90 -20.22 31.12
N SER A 165 50.13 -20.62 31.48
CA SER A 165 50.41 -21.66 32.48
C SER A 165 50.69 -21.04 33.85
N HIS A 166 50.28 -21.73 34.91
CA HIS A 166 50.75 -21.37 36.25
C HIS A 166 52.18 -21.86 36.44
N ARG A 167 53.04 -20.96 36.95
CA ARG A 167 54.39 -21.33 37.38
C ARG A 167 54.27 -22.06 38.72
N LEU A 168 54.64 -23.32 38.73
CA LEU A 168 54.71 -24.15 39.93
C LEU A 168 56.18 -24.34 40.29
N VAL A 169 56.48 -24.41 41.58
CA VAL A 169 57.80 -24.80 42.08
C VAL A 169 57.70 -26.23 42.58
N ASP A 170 58.49 -27.14 42.02
CA ASP A 170 58.49 -28.54 42.43
C ASP A 170 59.16 -28.74 43.80
N GLY A 171 59.05 -29.93 44.38
CA GLY A 171 59.67 -30.25 45.67
C GLY A 171 61.21 -30.20 45.68
N ARG A 172 61.86 -29.90 44.55
CA ARG A 172 63.31 -29.72 44.41
C ARG A 172 63.69 -28.26 44.12
N GLY A 173 62.74 -27.33 44.21
CA GLY A 173 62.96 -25.91 43.95
C GLY A 173 63.09 -25.56 42.46
N ARG A 174 62.79 -26.49 41.55
CA ARG A 174 62.78 -26.22 40.10
C ARG A 174 61.42 -25.69 39.69
N GLU A 175 61.46 -24.82 38.69
CA GLU A 175 60.24 -24.29 38.11
C GLU A 175 59.68 -25.26 37.08
N VAL A 176 58.43 -25.65 37.27
CA VAL A 176 57.68 -26.50 36.37
C VAL A 176 56.42 -25.76 35.97
N HIS A 177 56.10 -25.77 34.68
CA HIS A 177 54.90 -25.13 34.16
C HIS A 177 53.78 -26.15 34.00
N ASP A 178 52.60 -25.87 34.57
CA ASP A 178 51.39 -26.64 34.28
C ASP A 178 50.67 -26.05 33.06
N TYR A 179 50.86 -26.69 31.91
CA TYR A 179 50.26 -26.29 30.64
C TYR A 179 48.77 -26.63 30.52
N THR A 180 48.18 -27.31 31.50
CA THR A 180 46.75 -27.68 31.47
C THR A 180 45.86 -26.44 31.28
N GLY A 181 46.18 -25.34 31.96
CA GLY A 181 45.46 -24.06 31.79
C GLY A 181 45.52 -23.53 30.36
N ALA A 182 46.68 -23.56 29.73
CA ALA A 182 46.87 -23.09 28.36
C ALA A 182 46.07 -23.90 27.34
N TYR A 183 46.06 -25.23 27.46
CA TYR A 183 45.27 -26.09 26.57
C TYR A 183 43.76 -25.92 26.78
N VAL A 184 43.30 -25.72 28.02
CA VAL A 184 41.89 -25.45 28.30
C VAL A 184 41.46 -24.10 27.70
N VAL A 185 42.26 -23.04 27.90
CA VAL A 185 42.00 -21.71 27.33
C VAL A 185 42.00 -21.78 25.81
N GLY A 186 43.04 -22.35 25.20
CA GLY A 186 43.13 -22.51 23.75
C GLY A 186 41.96 -23.30 23.16
N GLY A 187 41.56 -24.39 23.82
CA GLY A 187 40.42 -25.20 23.40
C GLY A 187 39.09 -24.45 23.45
N VAL A 188 38.84 -23.66 24.50
CA VAL A 188 37.63 -22.83 24.63
C VAL A 188 37.58 -21.77 23.52
N PHE A 189 38.66 -21.02 23.32
CA PHE A 189 38.72 -19.99 22.29
C PHE A 189 38.64 -20.56 20.86
N SER A 190 39.20 -21.75 20.64
CA SER A 190 39.07 -22.48 19.37
C SER A 190 37.61 -22.87 19.11
N ALA A 191 36.91 -23.40 20.12
CA ALA A 191 35.49 -23.73 20.00
C ALA A 191 34.62 -22.50 19.70
N ILE A 192 34.90 -21.37 20.36
CA ILE A 192 34.21 -20.09 20.09
C ILE A 192 34.48 -19.63 18.66
N CYS A 193 35.74 -19.66 18.21
CA CYS A 193 36.14 -19.30 16.86
C CYS A 193 35.38 -20.12 15.80
N VAL A 194 35.36 -21.45 15.94
CA VAL A 194 34.64 -22.34 15.02
C VAL A 194 33.14 -22.02 15.01
N GLY A 195 32.55 -21.74 16.17
CA GLY A 195 31.15 -21.35 16.29
C GLY A 195 30.84 -20.04 15.56
N LEU A 196 31.64 -18.99 15.78
CA LEU A 196 31.47 -17.68 15.15
C LEU A 196 31.68 -17.75 13.64
N LEU A 197 32.70 -18.45 13.16
CA LEU A 197 32.94 -18.63 11.73
C LEU A 197 31.80 -19.42 11.06
N SER A 198 31.30 -20.46 11.72
CA SER A 198 30.16 -21.23 11.20
C SER A 198 28.90 -20.39 11.12
N ALA A 199 28.63 -19.56 12.13
CA ALA A 199 27.52 -18.62 12.14
C ALA A 199 27.65 -17.59 11.02
N GLY A 200 28.82 -16.95 10.88
CA GLY A 200 29.10 -16.00 9.82
C GLY A 200 28.95 -16.59 8.42
N ILE A 201 29.32 -17.86 8.21
CA ILE A 201 29.08 -18.58 6.96
C ILE A 201 27.58 -18.77 6.70
N VAL A 202 26.81 -19.22 7.71
CA VAL A 202 25.35 -19.40 7.57
C VAL A 202 24.65 -18.08 7.26
N ASP A 203 25.04 -17.01 7.95
CA ASP A 203 24.45 -15.69 7.74
C ASP A 203 24.84 -15.10 6.39
N ALA A 204 26.08 -15.29 5.93
CA ALA A 204 26.50 -14.93 4.58
C ALA A 204 25.74 -15.72 3.49
N LEU A 205 25.40 -16.98 3.74
CA LEU A 205 24.57 -17.76 2.83
C LEU A 205 23.11 -17.29 2.83
N ARG A 206 22.58 -16.88 3.98
CA ARG A 206 21.20 -16.36 4.13
C ARG A 206 21.04 -14.94 3.61
N SER A 207 22.07 -14.12 3.66
CA SER A 207 22.09 -12.76 3.12
C SER A 207 22.21 -12.72 1.60
N ARG A 208 22.10 -13.86 0.90
CA ARG A 208 22.05 -13.87 -0.55
C ARG A 208 20.78 -13.19 -1.03
N ASP A 209 20.96 -12.28 -1.97
CA ASP A 209 19.87 -11.68 -2.70
C ASP A 209 19.11 -12.76 -3.45
N THR A 210 17.79 -12.63 -3.48
CA THR A 210 16.93 -13.58 -4.18
C THR A 210 16.00 -12.82 -5.09
N THR A 211 16.06 -13.13 -6.38
CA THR A 211 15.07 -12.67 -7.36
C THR A 211 13.99 -13.72 -7.50
N ARG A 212 12.73 -13.32 -7.31
CA ARG A 212 11.56 -14.16 -7.54
C ARG A 212 10.82 -13.65 -8.76
N TYR A 213 10.52 -14.56 -9.67
CA TYR A 213 9.71 -14.30 -10.84
C TYR A 213 8.32 -14.87 -10.60
N ALA A 214 7.30 -14.05 -10.79
CA ALA A 214 5.91 -14.47 -10.70
C ALA A 214 5.15 -14.01 -11.94
N ASP A 215 4.41 -14.94 -12.52
CA ASP A 215 3.45 -14.62 -13.56
C ASP A 215 2.33 -13.76 -12.98
N ALA A 216 2.06 -12.63 -13.61
CA ALA A 216 1.01 -11.72 -13.21
C ALA A 216 0.28 -11.16 -14.44
N PHE A 217 -0.76 -10.39 -14.17
CA PHE A 217 -1.47 -9.62 -15.19
C PHE A 217 -1.57 -8.17 -14.71
N GLU A 218 -1.22 -7.25 -15.59
CA GLU A 218 -1.49 -5.84 -15.43
C GLU A 218 -2.88 -5.53 -16.01
N VAL A 219 -3.63 -4.68 -15.31
CA VAL A 219 -4.99 -4.31 -15.71
C VAL A 219 -4.91 -3.03 -16.52
N GLU A 220 -5.12 -3.15 -17.82
CA GLU A 220 -5.34 -2.02 -18.70
C GLU A 220 -6.84 -1.71 -18.72
N LEU A 221 -7.18 -0.47 -18.37
CA LEU A 221 -8.53 0.04 -18.46
C LEU A 221 -8.74 0.61 -19.87
N GLY A 222 -9.79 0.14 -20.54
CA GLY A 222 -10.25 0.72 -21.79
C GLY A 222 -10.90 2.10 -21.59
N PRO A 223 -11.35 2.74 -22.67
CA PRO A 223 -12.04 4.02 -22.59
C PRO A 223 -13.33 3.88 -21.77
N GLU A 224 -13.65 4.92 -20.99
CA GLU A 224 -14.91 5.03 -20.26
C GLU A 224 -16.08 5.11 -21.25
N ARG A 225 -17.11 4.30 -21.01
CA ARG A 225 -18.33 4.23 -21.82
C ARG A 225 -19.54 4.00 -20.91
N PRO A 226 -20.77 4.33 -21.33
CA PRO A 226 -21.97 3.88 -20.63
C PRO A 226 -21.94 2.36 -20.45
N CYS A 227 -22.29 1.86 -19.26
CA CYS A 227 -22.33 0.42 -19.04
C CYS A 227 -23.38 -0.22 -19.96
N THR A 228 -23.02 -1.34 -20.59
CA THR A 228 -23.93 -2.15 -21.40
C THR A 228 -25.10 -2.64 -20.54
N ASP A 229 -26.32 -2.59 -21.09
CA ASP A 229 -27.58 -2.97 -20.42
C ASP A 229 -27.94 -2.17 -19.15
N SER A 230 -27.31 -1.02 -18.93
CA SER A 230 -27.67 -0.13 -17.83
C SER A 230 -28.66 0.95 -18.27
N GLU A 231 -29.85 0.95 -17.66
CA GLU A 231 -30.78 2.05 -17.81
C GLU A 231 -30.47 3.17 -16.82
N ALA A 232 -30.61 4.42 -17.26
CA ALA A 232 -30.46 5.58 -16.40
C ALA A 232 -31.49 5.52 -15.28
N THR A 233 -31.03 5.48 -14.04
CA THR A 233 -31.90 5.30 -12.86
C THR A 233 -32.21 6.64 -12.22
N ALA A 234 -33.48 6.90 -11.91
CA ALA A 234 -33.89 8.11 -11.20
C ALA A 234 -33.17 8.26 -9.85
N LEU A 235 -32.66 9.46 -9.56
CA LEU A 235 -31.94 9.75 -8.33
C LEU A 235 -32.85 10.43 -7.30
N ALA A 236 -33.49 9.62 -6.46
CA ALA A 236 -34.33 10.11 -5.37
C ALA A 236 -33.53 10.65 -4.18
N GLU A 237 -34.13 11.56 -3.42
CA GLU A 237 -33.62 12.10 -2.16
C GLU A 237 -32.19 12.67 -2.27
N ARG A 238 -31.94 13.40 -3.35
CA ARG A 238 -30.69 14.15 -3.59
C ARG A 238 -30.93 15.63 -3.41
N ALA A 239 -30.05 16.27 -2.66
CA ALA A 239 -30.03 17.72 -2.54
C ALA A 239 -29.38 18.29 -3.81
N LEU A 240 -30.06 19.23 -4.45
CA LEU A 240 -29.60 19.95 -5.62
C LEU A 240 -29.49 21.43 -5.28
N ARG A 241 -28.36 22.03 -5.63
CA ARG A 241 -28.15 23.47 -5.56
C ARG A 241 -28.02 24.01 -6.97
N LEU A 242 -28.96 24.86 -7.35
CA LEU A 242 -28.97 25.57 -8.63
C LEU A 242 -28.31 26.93 -8.45
N ILE A 243 -27.23 27.16 -9.19
CA ILE A 243 -26.45 28.39 -9.21
C ILE A 243 -26.60 29.02 -10.60
N VAL A 244 -27.22 30.19 -10.70
CA VAL A 244 -27.44 30.89 -11.98
C VAL A 244 -26.61 32.16 -12.01
N ALA A 245 -26.04 32.47 -13.18
CA ALA A 245 -25.29 33.70 -13.43
C ALA A 245 -24.17 33.92 -12.41
N ASP A 246 -23.27 32.94 -12.33
CA ASP A 246 -22.07 32.98 -11.49
C ASP A 246 -22.35 33.24 -9.98
N GLY A 247 -23.51 32.78 -9.49
CA GLY A 247 -23.85 32.84 -8.07
C GLY A 247 -24.78 33.99 -7.67
N VAL A 248 -25.27 34.78 -8.62
CA VAL A 248 -26.27 35.84 -8.33
C VAL A 248 -27.57 35.24 -7.80
N ILE A 249 -27.98 34.09 -8.33
CA ILE A 249 -29.15 33.35 -7.87
C ILE A 249 -28.70 31.97 -7.42
N GLU A 250 -29.00 31.64 -6.17
CA GLU A 250 -28.77 30.32 -5.59
C GLU A 250 -30.07 29.78 -5.02
N LEU A 251 -30.46 28.57 -5.43
CA LEU A 251 -31.69 27.92 -5.01
C LEU A 251 -31.42 26.46 -4.67
N ASP A 252 -32.02 25.97 -3.59
CA ASP A 252 -31.90 24.58 -3.16
C ASP A 252 -33.20 23.81 -3.38
N ALA A 253 -33.09 22.55 -3.77
CA ALA A 253 -34.23 21.63 -3.86
C ALA A 253 -33.80 20.19 -3.52
N ILE A 254 -34.77 19.34 -3.23
CA ILE A 254 -34.55 17.90 -3.02
C ILE A 254 -35.32 17.13 -4.10
N THR A 255 -34.67 16.14 -4.71
CA THR A 255 -35.33 15.28 -5.71
C THR A 255 -36.34 14.33 -5.07
N ASP A 256 -37.50 14.18 -5.72
CA ASP A 256 -38.54 13.22 -5.34
C ASP A 256 -38.19 11.77 -5.74
N ALA A 257 -39.10 10.82 -5.49
CA ALA A 257 -38.92 9.41 -5.83
C ALA A 257 -38.68 9.15 -7.34
N GLY A 258 -39.11 10.07 -8.20
CA GLY A 258 -38.86 10.04 -9.65
C GLY A 258 -37.58 10.76 -10.07
N GLY A 259 -36.77 11.22 -9.12
CA GLY A 259 -35.57 12.01 -9.38
C GLY A 259 -35.86 13.46 -9.78
N ARG A 260 -37.07 13.97 -9.52
CA ARG A 260 -37.48 15.29 -9.98
C ARG A 260 -37.34 16.34 -8.88
N ALA A 261 -36.78 17.49 -9.23
CA ALA A 261 -36.70 18.66 -8.37
C ALA A 261 -37.34 19.86 -9.06
N ARG A 262 -37.97 20.73 -8.26
CA ARG A 262 -38.64 21.95 -8.74
C ARG A 262 -37.95 23.17 -8.15
N PHE A 263 -37.71 24.17 -8.99
CA PHE A 263 -37.16 25.46 -8.60
C PHE A 263 -38.09 26.59 -9.05
N GLU A 264 -38.20 27.62 -8.22
CA GLU A 264 -38.88 28.88 -8.55
C GLU A 264 -37.82 29.97 -8.73
N LEU A 265 -37.59 30.34 -9.99
CA LEU A 265 -36.63 31.36 -10.39
C LEU A 265 -37.21 32.76 -10.07
N PRO A 266 -36.47 33.61 -9.35
CA PRO A 266 -36.89 34.98 -9.09
C PRO A 266 -36.93 35.79 -10.39
N PRO A 267 -37.62 36.94 -10.46
CA PRO A 267 -37.58 37.81 -11.64
C PRO A 267 -36.14 38.17 -12.04
N TRP A 268 -35.83 38.11 -13.33
CA TRP A 268 -34.51 38.47 -13.85
C TRP A 268 -34.34 39.99 -13.84
N THR A 269 -33.38 40.49 -13.07
CA THR A 269 -33.15 41.93 -12.89
C THR A 269 -31.96 42.49 -13.67
N GLU A 270 -31.12 41.63 -14.25
CA GLU A 270 -29.93 42.05 -14.99
C GLU A 270 -30.24 42.33 -16.47
N ALA A 271 -29.27 42.93 -17.16
CA ALA A 271 -29.34 43.09 -18.60
C ALA A 271 -29.48 41.72 -19.28
N ILE A 272 -30.40 41.60 -20.24
CA ILE A 272 -30.60 40.34 -20.96
C ILE A 272 -29.39 40.12 -21.88
N PRO A 273 -28.68 38.99 -21.77
CA PRO A 273 -27.58 38.67 -22.67
C PRO A 273 -28.09 38.57 -24.11
N SER A 274 -27.22 38.87 -25.09
CA SER A 274 -27.58 38.84 -26.51
C SER A 274 -28.07 37.48 -27.00
N SER A 275 -27.64 36.40 -26.36
CA SER A 275 -28.11 35.03 -26.60
C SER A 275 -29.53 34.76 -26.11
N GLY A 276 -30.08 35.61 -25.24
CA GLY A 276 -31.31 35.35 -24.48
C GLY A 276 -31.20 34.16 -23.51
N ARG A 277 -29.97 33.70 -23.24
CA ARG A 277 -29.69 32.51 -22.43
C ARG A 277 -28.59 32.77 -21.41
N VAL A 278 -28.75 32.21 -20.22
CA VAL A 278 -27.76 32.25 -19.15
C VAL A 278 -27.37 30.82 -18.75
N PRO A 279 -26.07 30.57 -18.51
CA PRO A 279 -25.65 29.30 -17.95
C PRO A 279 -26.15 29.18 -16.51
N ALA A 280 -26.57 27.98 -16.14
CA ALA A 280 -26.87 27.62 -14.78
C ALA A 280 -26.14 26.33 -14.42
N ILE A 281 -25.64 26.25 -13.20
CA ILE A 281 -24.90 25.13 -12.66
C ILE A 281 -25.81 24.40 -11.66
N ILE A 282 -25.91 23.08 -11.78
CA ILE A 282 -26.48 22.24 -10.72
C ILE A 282 -25.36 21.46 -10.05
N GLU A 283 -25.21 21.69 -8.75
CA GLU A 283 -24.39 20.89 -7.85
C GLU A 283 -25.25 19.80 -7.22
N VAL A 284 -24.75 18.56 -7.23
CA VAL A 284 -25.43 17.41 -6.62
C VAL A 284 -24.77 17.11 -5.28
N ALA A 285 -25.49 17.31 -4.18
CA ALA A 285 -25.01 17.06 -2.83
C ALA A 285 -25.63 15.79 -2.23
N ARG A 286 -24.86 15.13 -1.35
CA ARG A 286 -25.40 14.02 -0.56
C ARG A 286 -26.32 14.56 0.54
N PRO A 287 -27.46 13.89 0.82
CA PRO A 287 -28.42 14.37 1.80
C PRO A 287 -27.89 14.42 3.24
N THR A 288 -26.84 13.68 3.57
CA THR A 288 -26.39 13.46 4.97
C THR A 288 -24.99 13.99 5.30
N GLY A 289 -24.39 14.78 4.42
CA GLY A 289 -23.10 15.41 4.67
C GLY A 289 -22.83 16.38 3.55
N GLY A 290 -22.40 17.60 3.87
CA GLY A 290 -22.12 18.67 2.90
C GLY A 290 -21.00 18.38 1.90
N ASP A 291 -20.65 17.10 1.72
CA ASP A 291 -19.85 16.59 0.61
C ASP A 291 -20.68 16.77 -0.67
N VAL A 292 -20.38 17.86 -1.36
CA VAL A 292 -20.79 18.08 -2.76
C VAL A 292 -20.09 17.02 -3.60
N GLU A 293 -20.85 16.24 -4.36
CA GLU A 293 -20.22 15.34 -5.32
C GLU A 293 -19.56 16.20 -6.40
N PRO A 294 -18.30 15.92 -6.80
CA PRO A 294 -17.50 16.81 -7.65
C PRO A 294 -18.03 16.95 -9.09
N ARG A 295 -19.24 16.46 -9.38
CA ARG A 295 -19.85 16.46 -10.70
C ARG A 295 -20.82 17.61 -10.81
N VAL A 296 -20.62 18.42 -11.84
CA VAL A 296 -21.38 19.64 -12.10
C VAL A 296 -22.17 19.46 -13.40
N LEU A 297 -23.46 19.79 -13.36
CA LEU A 297 -24.31 19.83 -14.54
C LEU A 297 -24.46 21.27 -15.00
N VAL A 298 -24.25 21.53 -16.29
CA VAL A 298 -24.41 22.88 -16.87
C VAL A 298 -25.67 22.91 -17.72
N LEU A 299 -26.64 23.72 -17.30
CA LEU A 299 -27.91 23.96 -17.96
C LEU A 299 -27.83 25.30 -18.72
N SER A 300 -28.65 25.42 -19.77
CA SER A 300 -28.84 26.67 -20.49
C SER A 300 -30.28 27.15 -20.28
N LEU A 301 -30.46 28.17 -19.43
CA LEU A 301 -31.77 28.71 -19.08
C LEU A 301 -32.10 29.94 -19.95
N ARG A 302 -33.37 30.13 -20.29
CA ARG A 302 -33.82 31.33 -21.02
C ARG A 302 -34.17 32.46 -20.07
N VAL A 303 -33.87 33.68 -20.48
CA VAL A 303 -34.17 34.92 -19.77
C VAL A 303 -34.87 35.93 -20.69
N PRO A 304 -35.75 36.82 -20.17
CA PRO A 304 -36.14 36.93 -18.76
C PRO A 304 -37.05 35.78 -18.33
N PHE A 305 -37.02 35.43 -17.05
CA PHE A 305 -37.84 34.32 -16.53
C PHE A 305 -39.34 34.66 -16.49
N VAL A 306 -39.71 35.92 -16.30
CA VAL A 306 -41.12 36.34 -16.26
C VAL A 306 -41.62 36.62 -17.67
N GLY A 307 -42.84 36.17 -17.97
CA GLY A 307 -43.52 36.47 -19.25
C GLY A 307 -43.26 35.48 -20.37
N MET A 308 -42.41 34.46 -20.18
CA MET A 308 -42.30 33.36 -21.13
C MET A 308 -43.51 32.43 -21.03
N SER A 309 -44.23 32.27 -22.12
CA SER A 309 -45.38 31.36 -22.23
C SER A 309 -45.03 30.00 -22.84
N ASP A 310 -43.88 29.90 -23.51
CA ASP A 310 -43.40 28.67 -24.14
C ASP A 310 -42.48 27.86 -23.22
N ALA A 311 -42.54 26.53 -23.38
CA ALA A 311 -41.69 25.62 -22.62
C ALA A 311 -40.30 25.51 -23.29
N HIS A 312 -39.26 25.82 -22.52
CA HIS A 312 -37.88 25.58 -22.91
C HIS A 312 -37.39 24.27 -22.31
N THR A 313 -36.86 23.38 -23.15
CA THR A 313 -36.38 22.08 -22.71
C THR A 313 -34.91 21.91 -23.05
N GLY A 314 -34.21 21.12 -22.25
CA GLY A 314 -32.82 20.79 -22.52
C GLY A 314 -32.37 19.56 -21.74
N ARG A 315 -31.15 19.15 -22.03
CA ARG A 315 -30.49 18.02 -21.39
C ARG A 315 -29.07 18.44 -21.04
N ALA A 316 -28.68 18.20 -19.79
CA ALA A 316 -27.32 18.37 -19.30
C ALA A 316 -26.73 17.01 -18.95
N ASP A 317 -25.46 16.79 -19.26
CA ASP A 317 -24.71 15.56 -18.97
C ASP A 317 -23.36 15.95 -18.35
N THR A 318 -23.01 15.32 -17.23
CA THR A 318 -21.74 15.61 -16.52
C THR A 318 -20.52 15.29 -17.38
N ARG A 319 -20.62 14.36 -18.33
CA ARG A 319 -19.52 13.98 -19.23
C ARG A 319 -19.23 15.06 -20.26
N ALA A 320 -20.28 15.62 -20.86
CA ALA A 320 -20.15 16.71 -21.81
C ALA A 320 -19.53 17.96 -21.16
N ALA A 321 -19.84 18.21 -19.88
CA ALA A 321 -19.23 19.29 -19.12
C ALA A 321 -17.74 19.04 -18.85
N ALA A 322 -17.34 17.81 -18.55
CA ALA A 322 -15.93 17.44 -18.37
C ALA A 322 -15.13 17.60 -19.67
N GLU A 323 -15.67 17.11 -20.79
CA GLU A 323 -15.06 17.26 -22.12
C GLU A 323 -14.93 18.73 -22.52
N ALA A 324 -15.97 19.54 -22.31
CA ALA A 324 -15.92 20.97 -22.58
C ALA A 324 -14.89 21.70 -21.69
N ARG A 325 -14.76 21.29 -20.42
CA ARG A 325 -13.76 21.87 -19.50
C ARG A 325 -12.35 21.45 -19.86
N GLU A 326 -12.14 20.22 -20.33
CA GLU A 326 -10.84 19.75 -20.84
C GLU A 326 -10.47 20.46 -22.16
N ALA A 327 -11.43 20.66 -23.06
CA ALA A 327 -11.23 21.43 -24.29
C ALA A 327 -10.95 22.93 -24.04
N LEU A 328 -11.47 23.47 -22.94
CA LEU A 328 -11.24 24.86 -22.50
C LEU A 328 -10.09 25.01 -21.50
N ALA A 329 -9.54 23.90 -20.99
CA ALA A 329 -8.36 23.96 -20.16
C ALA A 329 -7.26 24.60 -21.01
N PRO A 330 -6.61 25.69 -20.54
CA PRO A 330 -5.46 26.23 -21.24
C PRO A 330 -4.54 25.05 -21.50
N LEU A 331 -4.11 24.84 -22.75
CA LEU A 331 -3.04 23.91 -23.07
C LEU A 331 -1.87 24.33 -22.18
N GLU A 332 -1.71 23.67 -21.03
CA GLU A 332 -0.57 23.92 -20.18
C GLU A 332 0.63 23.78 -21.10
N PRO A 333 1.51 24.80 -21.17
CA PRO A 333 2.66 24.75 -22.06
C PRO A 333 3.41 23.49 -21.70
N ARG A 334 3.27 22.50 -22.59
CA ARG A 334 3.82 21.16 -22.41
C ARG A 334 5.31 21.41 -22.25
N GLU A 335 5.81 21.31 -21.01
CA GLU A 335 7.23 21.48 -20.76
C GLU A 335 7.92 20.55 -21.75
N PRO A 336 8.80 21.08 -22.63
CA PRO A 336 9.44 20.26 -23.63
C PRO A 336 10.10 19.13 -22.87
N ASN A 337 9.64 17.90 -23.12
CA ASN A 337 10.26 16.70 -22.58
C ASN A 337 11.75 16.88 -22.82
N THR A 338 12.48 17.19 -21.75
CA THR A 338 13.91 17.25 -21.80
C THR A 338 14.29 15.78 -21.75
N GLU A 339 14.17 15.11 -22.90
CA GLU A 339 14.93 13.90 -23.18
C GLU A 339 16.36 14.32 -22.94
N ALA A 340 16.86 13.95 -21.77
CA ALA A 340 18.27 13.97 -21.49
C ALA A 340 18.90 13.09 -22.56
N VAL A 341 19.39 13.73 -23.62
CA VAL A 341 20.30 13.12 -24.57
C VAL A 341 21.50 12.73 -23.74
N GLU A 342 21.52 11.47 -23.31
CA GLU A 342 22.62 10.84 -22.61
C GLU A 342 23.77 10.79 -23.63
N GLY A 343 24.58 11.85 -23.60
CA GLY A 343 25.76 11.97 -24.45
C GLY A 343 26.71 10.81 -24.17
N PRO A 344 27.42 10.30 -25.20
CA PRO A 344 28.34 9.17 -25.03
C PRO A 344 29.40 9.49 -23.97
N ALA A 345 29.58 8.56 -23.03
CA ALA A 345 30.57 8.66 -21.97
C ALA A 345 31.99 8.88 -22.56
N PRO A 346 32.78 9.81 -22.02
CA PRO A 346 34.13 10.07 -22.53
C PRO A 346 35.03 8.86 -22.29
N GLU A 347 35.73 8.42 -23.34
CA GLU A 347 36.77 7.38 -23.27
C GLU A 347 37.91 7.82 -22.33
N PRO A 348 38.35 6.96 -21.40
CA PRO A 348 39.51 7.23 -20.57
C PRO A 348 40.79 7.14 -21.41
N ARG A 349 41.60 8.20 -21.35
CA ARG A 349 42.96 8.26 -21.92
C ARG A 349 44.00 7.65 -20.98
#